data_AF-A0AAW3ZP42-F1
#
_entry.id   AF-A0AAW3ZP42-F1
#
_cell.length_a   1.000
_cell.length_b   1.000
_cell.length_c   1.000
_cell.angle_alpha   90.00
_cell.angle_beta   90.00
_cell.angle_gamma   90.00
#
_symmetry.space_group_name_H-M   'P 1'
#
loop_
_entity.id
_entity.type
_entity.pdbx_description
1 polymer ?
#
loop_
_entity_poly.entity_id
_entity_poly.type
_entity_poly.pdbx_seq_one_letter_code
_entity_poly.pdbx_strand_id
1 'polypeptide(L)'
;MHEAHRQPVQSQLEQLNSGLASTHSRSRIRAEPEIRMRFYTLRPHHRRRHRKKFKLAEFAEFGFALRGADPSHWADQPDDRLLAFVDYQGWCFDGERQPLDGFVSRFGGGSLTEVDRELMRSWLAEQGADRIDVGPLQDHWEWVSN
;
A
#
# COMPACT_ATOMS: atom_id res chain seq x y z
N MET A 1 85.59 35.94 33.55
CA MET A 1 86.00 35.05 32.45
C MET A 1 86.12 33.66 33.04
N HIS A 2 85.21 32.76 32.66
CA HIS A 2 85.45 31.61 31.77
C HIS A 2 85.88 30.36 32.55
N GLU A 3 84.98 29.40 32.67
CA GLU A 3 85.39 28.00 32.82
C GLU A 3 84.25 27.04 32.44
N ALA A 4 84.36 26.46 31.24
CA ALA A 4 83.71 25.20 30.86
C ALA A 4 84.34 24.70 29.55
N HIS A 5 85.53 24.11 29.64
CA HIS A 5 86.22 23.49 28.50
C HIS A 5 85.99 21.97 28.45
N ARG A 6 85.07 21.59 27.56
CA ARG A 6 85.10 20.50 26.56
C ARG A 6 86.04 19.25 26.72
N GLN A 7 85.36 18.09 26.64
CA GLN A 7 85.57 16.89 25.75
C GLN A 7 86.76 15.96 26.10
N PRO A 8 86.82 14.63 25.75
CA PRO A 8 86.40 13.99 24.47
C PRO A 8 85.80 12.53 24.55
N VAL A 9 84.94 12.07 23.62
CA VAL A 9 85.14 11.22 22.40
C VAL A 9 85.15 9.68 22.62
N GLN A 10 84.20 8.99 21.94
CA GLN A 10 84.22 7.57 21.45
C GLN A 10 84.19 6.45 22.51
N SER A 11 83.68 5.23 22.32
CA SER A 11 83.11 4.40 21.23
C SER A 11 82.61 3.12 21.94
N GLN A 12 81.52 2.45 21.57
CA GLN A 12 81.48 1.22 20.74
C GLN A 12 80.08 0.64 21.00
N LEU A 13 79.20 0.54 20.00
CA LEU A 13 79.04 -0.60 19.10
C LEU A 13 78.58 -1.88 19.80
N GLU A 14 77.30 -2.19 19.52
CA GLU A 14 76.70 -3.52 19.42
C GLU A 14 76.75 -4.41 20.66
N GLN A 15 75.59 -4.88 21.09
CA GLN A 15 75.29 -6.31 20.95
C GLN A 15 73.86 -6.65 21.43
N LEU A 16 73.16 -7.36 20.54
CA LEU A 16 72.36 -8.54 20.86
C LEU A 16 71.06 -8.32 21.67
N ASN A 17 69.95 -8.20 20.94
CA ASN A 17 68.78 -9.00 21.27
C ASN A 17 68.20 -9.60 20.00
N SER A 18 68.92 -10.62 19.55
CA SER A 18 68.46 -11.64 18.61
C SER A 18 67.45 -12.56 19.28
N GLY A 19 66.26 -12.65 18.67
CA GLY A 19 65.60 -13.94 18.44
C GLY A 19 64.68 -14.48 19.52
N LEU A 20 63.61 -15.12 19.01
CA LEU A 20 62.69 -16.13 19.56
C LEU A 20 61.24 -15.65 19.27
N ALA A 21 60.39 -16.31 18.48
CA ALA A 21 60.50 -17.53 17.71
C ALA A 21 59.30 -17.61 16.72
N SER A 22 59.56 -18.26 15.59
CA SER A 22 58.72 -19.24 14.89
C SER A 22 57.27 -18.91 14.48
N THR A 23 57.16 -18.58 13.18
CA THR A 23 56.33 -19.21 12.13
C THR A 23 54.87 -19.59 12.42
N HIS A 24 53.93 -18.99 11.67
CA HIS A 24 53.12 -19.67 10.64
C HIS A 24 52.26 -18.66 9.86
N SER A 25 52.60 -18.53 8.58
CA SER A 25 51.74 -18.28 7.40
C SER A 25 50.25 -18.00 7.63
N ARG A 26 49.75 -16.82 7.22
CA ARG A 26 48.75 -16.65 6.14
C ARG A 26 48.20 -15.22 6.04
N SER A 27 48.21 -14.73 4.81
CA SER A 27 47.30 -13.73 4.21
C SER A 27 47.06 -12.40 4.92
N ARG A 28 47.56 -11.34 4.26
CA ARG A 28 47.09 -9.94 4.27
C ARG A 28 45.60 -9.82 4.66
N ILE A 29 45.32 -9.44 5.91
CA ILE A 29 44.03 -8.84 6.25
C ILE A 29 44.13 -7.39 5.77
N ARG A 30 43.72 -7.16 4.52
CA ARG A 30 43.31 -5.83 4.10
C ARG A 30 42.16 -5.46 5.02
N ALA A 31 42.27 -4.29 5.67
CA ALA A 31 41.16 -3.67 6.37
C ALA A 31 39.92 -3.76 5.48
N GLU A 32 38.91 -4.50 5.95
CA GLU A 32 37.61 -4.52 5.31
C GLU A 32 37.10 -3.08 5.30
N PRO A 33 36.79 -2.47 4.14
CA PRO A 33 35.97 -1.29 4.17
C PRO A 33 34.61 -1.78 4.63
N GLU A 34 34.21 -1.38 5.83
CA GLU A 34 32.82 -1.52 6.28
C GLU A 34 31.92 -1.10 5.13
N ILE A 35 31.22 -2.09 4.55
CA ILE A 35 30.20 -1.86 3.54
C ILE A 35 29.06 -1.20 4.31
N ARG A 36 29.18 0.12 4.49
CA ARG A 36 28.08 0.98 4.88
C ARG A 36 27.16 1.00 3.68
N MET A 37 26.33 -0.04 3.62
CA MET A 37 25.26 -0.21 2.65
C MET A 37 24.30 0.96 2.88
N ARG A 38 24.63 2.10 2.26
CA ARG A 38 23.67 3.15 2.01
C ARG A 38 22.64 2.47 1.13
N PHE A 39 21.52 2.09 1.72
CA PHE A 39 20.29 1.93 0.97
C PHE A 39 20.06 3.27 0.30
N TYR A 40 20.62 3.43 -0.90
CA TYR A 40 20.19 4.46 -1.80
C TYR A 40 18.71 4.21 -1.93
N THR A 41 17.91 5.12 -1.41
CA THR A 41 16.51 5.24 -1.77
C THR A 41 16.49 5.45 -3.29
N LEU A 42 16.57 4.37 -4.05
CA LEU A 42 16.25 4.31 -5.46
C LEU A 42 14.73 4.44 -5.54
N ARG A 43 14.19 5.61 -5.15
CA ARG A 43 12.90 6.01 -5.69
C ARG A 43 13.16 6.18 -7.18
N PRO A 44 12.61 5.32 -8.05
CA PRO A 44 12.88 5.44 -9.47
C PRO A 44 12.47 6.85 -9.90
N HIS A 45 13.35 7.58 -10.58
CA HIS A 45 13.01 8.87 -11.12
C HIS A 45 12.00 8.65 -12.27
N HIS A 46 10.72 8.56 -11.93
CA HIS A 46 9.67 8.24 -12.88
C HIS A 46 9.57 9.35 -13.92
N ARG A 47 9.89 9.03 -15.18
CA ARG A 47 9.70 9.93 -16.34
C ARG A 47 8.26 10.49 -16.29
N ARG A 48 8.03 11.75 -16.72
CA ARG A 48 6.70 12.41 -16.72
C ARG A 48 5.57 11.49 -17.20
N ARG A 49 5.86 10.62 -18.19
CA ARG A 49 4.92 9.64 -18.74
C ARG A 49 4.50 8.55 -17.73
N HIS A 50 5.40 8.07 -16.87
CA HIS A 50 5.09 7.06 -15.84
C HIS A 50 4.30 7.64 -14.67
N ARG A 51 4.51 8.92 -14.32
CA ARG A 51 3.67 9.61 -13.32
C ARG A 51 2.20 9.71 -13.75
N LYS A 52 1.92 9.86 -15.04
CA LYS A 52 0.54 9.85 -15.57
C LYS A 52 -0.13 8.47 -15.46
N LYS A 53 0.65 7.38 -15.53
CA LYS A 53 0.13 6.00 -15.45
C LYS A 53 -0.27 5.57 -14.04
N PHE A 54 0.26 6.20 -13.00
CA PHE A 54 -0.08 5.92 -11.60
C PHE A 54 -1.34 6.63 -11.10
N LYS A 55 -2.02 7.41 -11.95
CA LYS A 55 -3.30 8.07 -11.63
C LYS A 55 -4.51 7.12 -11.75
N LEU A 56 -4.31 5.80 -11.70
CA LEU A 56 -5.43 4.85 -11.80
C LEU A 56 -6.46 5.06 -10.67
N ALA A 57 -5.99 5.43 -9.46
CA ALA A 57 -6.88 5.79 -8.36
C ALA A 57 -7.72 7.06 -8.60
N GLU A 58 -7.37 7.90 -9.58
CA GLU A 58 -8.15 9.11 -9.95
C GLU A 58 -9.43 8.75 -10.72
N PHE A 59 -9.53 7.50 -11.20
CA PHE A 59 -10.68 7.00 -11.96
C PHE A 59 -11.42 5.87 -11.25
N ALA A 60 -11.05 5.57 -10.00
CA ALA A 60 -11.77 4.60 -9.18
C ALA A 60 -13.16 5.16 -8.88
N GLU A 61 -14.19 4.45 -9.33
CA GLU A 61 -15.58 4.79 -9.07
C GLU A 61 -16.14 3.76 -8.11
N PHE A 62 -16.42 4.17 -6.87
CA PHE A 62 -16.90 3.24 -5.87
C PHE A 62 -18.41 3.04 -5.93
N GLY A 63 -18.83 1.80 -5.78
CA GLY A 63 -20.21 1.38 -5.57
C GLY A 63 -20.27 0.23 -4.58
N PHE A 64 -21.42 -0.39 -4.42
CA PHE A 64 -21.57 -1.54 -3.53
C PHE A 64 -22.51 -2.59 -4.12
N ALA A 65 -22.24 -3.85 -3.78
CA ALA A 65 -23.09 -4.96 -4.19
C ALA A 65 -24.32 -5.08 -3.27
N LEU A 66 -25.45 -5.43 -3.87
CA LEU A 66 -26.64 -5.91 -3.17
C LEU A 66 -26.75 -7.40 -3.40
N ARG A 67 -26.86 -8.18 -2.33
CA ARG A 67 -27.00 -9.64 -2.40
C ARG A 67 -28.04 -10.10 -1.41
N GLY A 68 -29.11 -10.74 -1.87
CA GLY A 68 -30.15 -11.14 -0.95
C GLY A 68 -31.21 -12.05 -1.54
N ALA A 69 -32.03 -12.56 -0.65
CA ALA A 69 -33.15 -13.42 -1.00
C ALA A 69 -34.23 -12.66 -1.78
N ASP A 70 -35.10 -13.44 -2.41
CA ASP A 70 -36.21 -13.00 -3.25
C ASP A 70 -36.99 -11.80 -2.64
N PRO A 71 -37.08 -10.68 -3.38
CA PRO A 71 -37.86 -9.52 -2.98
C PRO A 71 -39.36 -9.74 -2.81
N SER A 72 -39.88 -10.89 -3.25
CA SER A 72 -41.32 -11.22 -3.24
C SER A 72 -41.99 -11.13 -1.87
N HIS A 73 -41.23 -11.00 -0.78
CA HIS A 73 -41.72 -10.77 0.57
C HIS A 73 -41.91 -9.29 0.94
N TRP A 74 -41.35 -8.36 0.16
CA TRP A 74 -41.52 -6.93 0.38
C TRP A 74 -42.90 -6.52 -0.12
N ALA A 75 -43.34 -5.31 0.23
CA ALA A 75 -44.62 -4.76 -0.22
C ALA A 75 -44.82 -4.88 -1.75
N ASP A 76 -46.07 -4.68 -2.21
CA ASP A 76 -46.44 -4.78 -3.63
C ASP A 76 -45.42 -4.05 -4.53
N GLN A 77 -44.88 -4.78 -5.52
CA GLN A 77 -43.90 -4.36 -6.53
C GLN A 77 -42.52 -3.92 -5.98
N PRO A 78 -41.75 -4.85 -5.38
CA PRO A 78 -40.43 -4.57 -4.81
C PRO A 78 -39.44 -3.98 -5.82
N ASP A 79 -39.41 -4.53 -7.03
CA ASP A 79 -38.47 -4.16 -8.08
C ASP A 79 -38.65 -2.69 -8.50
N ASP A 80 -39.90 -2.26 -8.69
CA ASP A 80 -40.20 -0.89 -9.11
C ASP A 80 -39.86 0.13 -8.02
N ARG A 81 -40.05 -0.25 -6.74
CA ARG A 81 -39.68 0.60 -5.61
C ARG A 81 -38.17 0.77 -5.48
N LEU A 82 -37.40 -0.32 -5.68
CA LEU A 82 -35.94 -0.25 -5.68
C LEU A 82 -35.46 0.69 -6.78
N LEU A 83 -35.96 0.53 -8.00
CA LEU A 83 -35.60 1.39 -9.13
C LEU A 83 -35.95 2.85 -8.88
N ALA A 84 -37.18 3.11 -8.41
CA ALA A 84 -37.61 4.47 -8.09
C ALA A 84 -36.72 5.13 -7.02
N PHE A 85 -36.30 4.35 -6.02
CA PHE A 85 -35.40 4.84 -4.98
C PHE A 85 -34.00 5.16 -5.54
N VAL A 86 -33.36 4.23 -6.27
CA VAL A 86 -32.02 4.47 -6.84
C VAL A 86 -32.03 5.62 -7.84
N ASP A 87 -33.06 5.71 -8.68
CA ASP A 87 -33.22 6.81 -9.64
C ASP A 87 -33.37 8.16 -8.93
N TYR A 88 -34.15 8.23 -7.85
CA TYR A 88 -34.31 9.44 -7.04
C TYR A 88 -32.99 9.90 -6.41
N GLN A 89 -32.11 8.98 -6.01
CA GLN A 89 -30.78 9.30 -5.49
C GLN A 89 -29.76 9.65 -6.59
N GLY A 90 -30.12 9.50 -7.86
CA GLY A 90 -29.19 9.61 -8.99
C GLY A 90 -28.18 8.46 -9.04
N TRP A 91 -28.60 7.28 -8.60
CA TRP A 91 -27.83 6.04 -8.65
C TRP A 91 -28.36 5.14 -9.78
N CYS A 92 -27.62 4.08 -10.08
CA CYS A 92 -27.98 3.06 -11.04
C CYS A 92 -27.84 1.70 -10.35
N PHE A 93 -28.79 0.80 -10.61
CA PHE A 93 -28.68 -0.61 -10.22
C PHE A 93 -28.51 -1.47 -11.47
N ASP A 94 -27.45 -2.27 -11.49
CA ASP A 94 -27.17 -3.23 -12.56
C ASP A 94 -27.10 -4.65 -11.97
N GLY A 95 -27.92 -5.56 -12.46
CA GLY A 95 -27.98 -6.94 -11.97
C GLY A 95 -29.35 -7.61 -12.08
N GLU A 96 -29.45 -8.76 -11.44
CA GLU A 96 -30.67 -9.54 -11.31
C GLU A 96 -31.52 -9.02 -10.15
N ARG A 97 -32.84 -9.03 -10.37
CA ARG A 97 -33.80 -8.53 -9.38
C ARG A 97 -34.41 -9.65 -8.55
N GLN A 98 -34.48 -10.86 -9.09
CA GLN A 98 -35.10 -12.01 -8.44
C GLN A 98 -34.26 -13.27 -8.69
N PRO A 99 -33.38 -13.68 -7.75
CA PRO A 99 -33.06 -13.03 -6.48
C PRO A 99 -32.35 -11.68 -6.67
N LEU A 100 -32.37 -10.81 -5.65
CA LEU A 100 -31.68 -9.52 -5.75
C LEU A 100 -30.17 -9.75 -5.67
N ASP A 101 -29.51 -9.71 -6.82
CA ASP A 101 -28.05 -9.78 -6.93
C ASP A 101 -27.58 -8.79 -7.99
N GLY A 102 -26.89 -7.76 -7.54
CA GLY A 102 -26.46 -6.69 -8.44
C GLY A 102 -25.57 -5.68 -7.76
N PHE A 103 -25.32 -4.60 -8.48
CA PHE A 103 -24.42 -3.55 -8.06
C PHE A 103 -25.03 -2.19 -8.22
N VAL A 104 -24.82 -1.37 -7.20
CA VAL A 104 -25.29 0.02 -7.18
C VAL A 104 -24.10 0.92 -7.39
N SER A 105 -24.21 1.82 -8.38
CA SER A 105 -23.20 2.81 -8.72
C SER A 105 -23.85 4.19 -8.94
N ARG A 106 -23.03 5.24 -9.05
CA ARG A 106 -23.53 6.59 -9.32
C ARG A 106 -23.91 6.72 -10.80
N PHE A 107 -25.10 7.24 -11.10
CA PHE A 107 -25.49 7.50 -12.47
C PHE A 107 -24.64 8.64 -13.07
N GLY A 108 -24.10 8.42 -14.27
CA GLY A 108 -23.30 9.42 -14.99
C GLY A 108 -21.85 9.58 -14.50
N GLY A 109 -21.37 8.69 -13.61
CA GLY A 109 -20.00 8.66 -13.13
C GLY A 109 -19.80 9.28 -11.74
N GLY A 110 -18.68 8.93 -11.10
CA GLY A 110 -18.37 9.27 -9.71
C GLY A 110 -18.54 8.11 -8.73
N SER A 111 -18.31 8.37 -7.45
CA SER A 111 -18.30 7.36 -6.39
C SER A 111 -19.47 7.54 -5.42
N LEU A 112 -20.05 6.42 -4.99
CA LEU A 112 -20.88 6.34 -3.80
C LEU A 112 -20.00 6.36 -2.55
N THR A 113 -20.58 6.84 -1.46
CA THR A 113 -19.94 6.99 -0.16
C THR A 113 -20.55 6.05 0.88
N GLU A 114 -19.94 5.98 2.06
CA GLU A 114 -20.50 5.18 3.15
C GLU A 114 -21.87 5.70 3.61
N VAL A 115 -22.12 7.01 3.47
CA VAL A 115 -23.43 7.62 3.76
C VAL A 115 -24.49 7.10 2.79
N ASP A 116 -24.15 6.99 1.52
CA ASP A 116 -25.06 6.44 0.49
C ASP A 116 -25.36 4.96 0.77
N ARG A 117 -24.35 4.20 1.20
CA ARG A 117 -24.49 2.81 1.59
C ARG A 117 -25.42 2.61 2.78
N GLU A 118 -25.29 3.45 3.81
CA GLU A 118 -26.15 3.41 4.99
C GLU A 118 -27.59 3.85 4.68
N LEU A 119 -27.75 4.80 3.75
CA LEU A 119 -29.06 5.20 3.24
C LEU A 119 -29.78 4.03 2.54
N MET A 120 -29.06 3.26 1.71
CA MET A 120 -29.61 2.04 1.10
C MET A 120 -30.02 1.01 2.15
N ARG A 121 -29.17 0.75 3.16
CA ARG A 121 -29.50 -0.19 4.25
C ARG A 121 -30.74 0.22 5.02
N SER A 122 -30.85 1.50 5.35
CA SER A 122 -32.00 2.04 6.06
C SER A 122 -33.27 1.89 5.22
N TRP A 123 -33.20 2.23 3.94
CA TRP A 123 -34.33 2.07 3.02
C TRP A 123 -34.76 0.60 2.87
N LEU A 124 -33.82 -0.33 2.75
CA LEU A 124 -34.09 -1.76 2.67
C LEU A 124 -34.77 -2.29 3.94
N ALA A 125 -34.30 -1.88 5.13
CA ALA A 125 -34.92 -2.24 6.40
C ALA A 125 -36.37 -1.72 6.49
N GLU A 126 -36.64 -0.50 6.02
CA GLU A 126 -38.00 0.05 5.97
C GLU A 126 -38.92 -0.72 5.02
N GLN A 127 -38.39 -1.34 3.96
CA GLN A 127 -39.15 -2.21 3.06
C GLN A 127 -39.36 -3.63 3.62
N GLY A 128 -38.81 -3.94 4.80
CA GLY A 128 -38.85 -5.30 5.39
C GLY A 128 -37.84 -6.25 4.76
N ALA A 129 -36.79 -5.72 4.14
CA ALA A 129 -35.79 -6.49 3.39
C ALA A 129 -34.55 -6.85 4.24
N ASP A 130 -34.76 -7.32 5.47
CA ASP A 130 -33.70 -7.59 6.46
C ASP A 130 -32.69 -8.68 6.04
N ARG A 131 -32.98 -9.40 4.95
CA ARG A 131 -32.15 -10.49 4.42
C ARG A 131 -31.28 -10.07 3.24
N ILE A 132 -31.29 -8.80 2.85
CA ILE A 132 -30.37 -8.28 1.85
C ILE A 132 -29.09 -7.82 2.53
N ASP A 133 -27.97 -8.38 2.09
CA ASP A 133 -26.65 -7.88 2.39
C ASP A 133 -26.30 -6.71 1.45
N VAL A 134 -25.87 -5.61 2.07
CA VAL A 134 -25.27 -4.47 1.38
C VAL A 134 -23.77 -4.54 1.62
N GLY A 135 -23.05 -4.97 0.57
CA GLY A 135 -21.61 -5.20 0.57
C GLY A 135 -20.79 -3.93 0.84
N PRO A 136 -19.46 -4.03 1.02
CA PRO A 136 -18.60 -2.87 1.19
C PRO A 136 -18.51 -2.02 -0.09
N LEU A 137 -18.00 -0.79 0.03
CA LEU A 137 -17.62 -0.01 -1.13
C LEU A 137 -16.47 -0.70 -1.87
N GLN A 138 -16.66 -0.96 -3.15
CA GLN A 138 -15.66 -1.53 -4.05
C GLN A 138 -15.64 -0.78 -5.37
N ASP A 139 -14.53 -0.90 -6.10
CA ASP A 139 -14.40 -0.28 -7.41
C ASP A 139 -15.38 -0.94 -8.40
N HIS A 140 -16.18 -0.11 -9.06
CA HIS A 140 -17.16 -0.49 -10.07
C HIS A 140 -16.51 -1.27 -11.24
N TRP A 141 -15.23 -1.04 -11.52
CA TRP A 141 -14.51 -1.77 -12.57
C TRP A 141 -14.01 -3.14 -12.12
N GLU A 142 -13.83 -3.37 -10.81
CA GLU A 142 -13.41 -4.65 -10.23
C GLU A 142 -14.61 -5.53 -9.85
N TRP A 143 -15.81 -4.95 -9.82
CA TRP A 143 -17.06 -5.57 -9.39
C TRP A 143 -17.51 -6.73 -10.27
N VAL A 144 -17.14 -6.75 -11.56
CA VAL A 144 -17.64 -7.72 -12.56
C VAL A 144 -17.60 -9.13 -11.99
N SER A 145 -18.81 -9.66 -11.78
CA SER A 145 -19.12 -10.97 -11.23
C SER A 145 -18.26 -12.06 -11.87
N ASN A 146 -17.49 -12.77 -11.03
CA ASN A 146 -16.78 -13.99 -11.39
C ASN A 146 -17.65 -15.21 -11.06
#